data_AF-A0A8J3EU09-F1
#
_entry.id   AF-A0A8J3EU09-F1
#
_cell.length_a   1.000
_cell.length_b   1.000
_cell.length_c   1.000
_cell.angle_alpha   90.00
_cell.angle_beta   90.00
_cell.angle_gamma   90.00
#
_symmetry.space_group_name_H-M   'P 1'
#
loop_
_entity.id
_entity.type
_entity.pdbx_description
1 polymer ?
#
loop_
_entity_poly.entity_id
_entity_poly.type
_entity_poly.pdbx_seq_one_letter_code
_entity_poly.pdbx_strand_id
1 'polypeptide(L)'
;MRGFRAIVSFAAIAALSACATTDVDPLQADTRPSEETDEAGLWLRMDEAEDLLQQSAVVVRDPALNAYVDEVFCNVAGEAYCDDVRVYIVEQPYFNANMSPNGMMQVWTGLLLRAENEAQLAFVLGHEFAHYRQRHSLEQWREINNAANLSVLFNVGVAAAGVPNAAVLGNFTLAAQLYGFGRDKEREADEFGFGYFTEAGYDPAAAAGIWEYLIAETEASDSDRKKRQIARSSIFSTHPVTAERVETLKGLAGEAEAGIENDEAFAGAVAPFLNDWLADDLVLRDFGQHLHLIDHKIEAGQNLGVLYFRRGEAYRLRREDGDFERALDNYSKAVLFDDVPPQGWMALGEALQRRGEEMEARAAYGKYLELMPDAPERGIIEAWLEE
;
A
#
# COMPACT_ATOMS: atom_id res chain seq x y z
N MET A 1 38.62 -31.99 -65.06
CA MET A 1 37.20 -31.58 -65.05
C MET A 1 36.96 -30.77 -63.78
N ARG A 2 36.30 -29.63 -63.93
CA ARG A 2 36.30 -28.47 -63.02
C ARG A 2 35.49 -28.74 -61.74
N GLY A 3 36.06 -28.44 -60.57
CA GLY A 3 35.36 -28.42 -59.30
C GLY A 3 34.45 -27.20 -59.18
N PHE A 4 33.16 -27.43 -58.94
CA PHE A 4 32.16 -26.39 -58.70
C PHE A 4 32.19 -26.03 -57.21
N ARG A 5 32.70 -24.84 -56.88
CA ARG A 5 32.54 -24.23 -55.55
C ARG A 5 31.15 -23.61 -55.49
N ALA A 6 30.27 -24.14 -54.64
CA ALA A 6 29.01 -23.48 -54.31
C ALA A 6 29.32 -22.26 -53.41
N ILE A 7 29.08 -21.07 -53.94
CA ILE A 7 29.09 -19.83 -53.16
C ILE A 7 27.71 -19.73 -52.52
N VAL A 8 27.62 -19.95 -51.21
CA VAL A 8 26.43 -19.65 -50.43
C VAL A 8 26.48 -18.14 -50.11
N SER A 9 25.69 -17.35 -50.84
CA SER A 9 25.47 -15.94 -50.52
C SER A 9 24.54 -15.86 -49.31
N PHE A 10 25.08 -15.45 -48.16
CA PHE A 10 24.29 -14.97 -47.03
C PHE A 10 23.70 -13.61 -47.41
N ALA A 11 22.40 -13.57 -47.73
CA ALA A 11 21.66 -12.32 -47.76
C ALA A 11 21.45 -11.89 -46.30
N ALA A 12 22.15 -10.84 -45.87
CA ALA A 12 21.88 -10.18 -44.61
C ALA A 12 20.50 -9.51 -44.72
N ILE A 13 19.49 -10.11 -44.10
CA ILE A 13 18.21 -9.45 -43.84
C ILE A 13 18.51 -8.42 -42.74
N ALA A 14 18.65 -7.16 -43.13
CA ALA A 14 18.64 -6.06 -42.19
C ALA A 14 17.23 -6.01 -41.58
N ALA A 15 17.10 -6.54 -40.36
CA ALA A 15 15.94 -6.25 -39.53
C ALA A 15 15.98 -4.75 -39.22
N LEU A 16 15.16 -3.98 -39.92
CA LEU A 16 14.81 -2.63 -39.51
C LEU A 16 14.00 -2.77 -38.22
N SER A 17 14.68 -2.80 -37.07
CA SER A 17 14.06 -2.44 -35.80
C SER A 17 13.75 -0.96 -35.88
N ALA A 18 12.60 -0.62 -36.46
CA ALA A 18 11.98 0.66 -36.19
C ALA A 18 11.65 0.63 -34.69
N CYS A 19 12.45 1.32 -33.88
CA CYS A 19 12.00 1.77 -32.57
C CYS A 19 10.85 2.72 -32.85
N ALA A 20 9.64 2.18 -33.01
CA ALA A 20 8.44 2.99 -32.92
C ALA A 20 8.42 3.50 -31.48
N THR A 21 8.69 4.80 -31.32
CA THR A 21 8.45 5.49 -30.06
C THR A 21 6.98 5.26 -29.71
N THR A 22 6.74 4.60 -28.59
CA THR A 22 5.39 4.30 -28.07
C THR A 22 4.81 5.53 -27.38
N ASP A 23 5.10 6.74 -27.84
CA ASP A 23 4.59 7.95 -27.20
C ASP A 23 3.07 7.99 -27.36
N VAL A 24 2.39 7.86 -26.23
CA VAL A 24 0.95 7.94 -26.13
C VAL A 24 0.57 9.33 -25.61
N ASP A 25 -0.30 10.05 -26.32
CA ASP A 25 -0.78 11.36 -25.85
C ASP A 25 -1.48 11.23 -24.49
N PRO A 26 -1.25 12.17 -23.54
CA PRO A 26 -1.91 12.16 -22.25
C PRO A 26 -3.44 12.13 -22.35
N LEU A 27 -4.06 11.36 -21.47
CA LEU A 27 -5.51 11.20 -21.39
C LEU A 27 -6.16 12.54 -21.04
N GLN A 28 -7.17 12.91 -21.83
CA GLN A 28 -8.00 14.09 -21.55
C GLN A 28 -9.18 13.68 -20.67
N ALA A 29 -9.66 14.61 -19.85
CA ALA A 29 -10.84 14.39 -19.04
C ALA A 29 -12.06 13.99 -19.91
N ASP A 30 -12.94 13.16 -19.37
CA ASP A 30 -14.16 12.62 -20.00
C ASP A 30 -13.91 11.84 -21.31
N THR A 31 -12.69 11.34 -21.53
CA THR A 31 -12.36 10.58 -22.74
C THR A 31 -12.29 9.08 -22.51
N ARG A 32 -12.84 8.33 -23.47
CA ARG A 32 -12.76 6.87 -23.52
C ARG A 32 -12.11 6.42 -24.83
N PRO A 33 -11.37 5.29 -24.84
CA PRO A 33 -10.84 4.73 -26.06
C PRO A 33 -11.96 4.33 -27.03
N SER A 34 -11.70 4.46 -28.33
CA SER A 34 -12.57 3.89 -29.36
C SER A 34 -12.61 2.36 -29.22
N GLU A 35 -13.79 1.75 -29.38
CA GLU A 35 -14.02 0.30 -29.21
C GLU A 35 -13.11 -0.58 -30.09
N GLU A 36 -12.60 -0.04 -31.20
CA GLU A 36 -11.74 -0.77 -32.14
C GLU A 36 -10.25 -0.80 -31.73
N THR A 37 -9.86 -0.15 -30.63
CA THR A 37 -8.45 -0.06 -30.20
C THR A 37 -8.03 -1.17 -29.24
N ASP A 38 -6.73 -1.41 -29.15
CA ASP A 38 -6.13 -2.31 -28.15
C ASP A 38 -6.33 -1.81 -26.71
N GLU A 39 -6.39 -0.50 -26.53
CA GLU A 39 -6.70 0.14 -25.27
C GLU A 39 -8.13 -0.13 -24.80
N ALA A 40 -9.14 -0.09 -25.69
CA ALA A 40 -10.50 -0.47 -25.32
C ALA A 40 -10.57 -1.92 -24.83
N GLY A 41 -9.78 -2.82 -25.45
CA GLY A 41 -9.64 -4.19 -24.97
C GLY A 41 -8.94 -4.33 -23.62
N LEU A 42 -8.02 -3.41 -23.27
CA LEU A 42 -7.41 -3.34 -21.94
C LEU A 42 -8.41 -2.81 -20.91
N TRP A 43 -9.15 -1.76 -21.23
CA TRP A 43 -10.19 -1.18 -20.36
C TRP A 43 -11.27 -2.20 -20.03
N LEU A 44 -11.76 -2.94 -21.02
CA LEU A 44 -12.76 -3.99 -20.80
C LEU A 44 -12.31 -5.03 -19.76
N ARG A 45 -11.02 -5.40 -19.74
CA ARG A 45 -10.48 -6.32 -18.72
C ARG A 45 -10.41 -5.69 -17.34
N MET A 46 -10.16 -4.38 -17.27
CA MET A 46 -10.15 -3.65 -16.01
C MET A 46 -11.58 -3.46 -15.49
N ASP A 47 -12.57 -3.24 -16.37
CA ASP A 47 -13.98 -3.22 -16.00
C ASP A 47 -14.41 -4.58 -15.40
N GLU A 48 -14.01 -5.70 -16.01
CA GLU A 48 -14.27 -7.04 -15.43
C GLU A 48 -13.58 -7.25 -14.07
N ALA A 49 -12.37 -6.71 -13.88
CA ALA A 49 -11.66 -6.78 -12.61
C ALA A 49 -12.30 -5.90 -11.54
N GLU A 50 -12.79 -4.72 -11.93
CA GLU A 50 -13.52 -3.79 -11.08
C GLU A 50 -14.84 -4.39 -10.58
N ASP A 51 -15.62 -5.03 -11.47
CA ASP A 51 -16.86 -5.72 -11.11
C ASP A 51 -16.64 -6.79 -10.03
N LEU A 52 -15.52 -7.52 -10.11
CA LEU A 52 -15.12 -8.51 -9.09
C LEU A 52 -14.69 -7.85 -7.79
N LEU A 53 -13.95 -6.73 -7.86
CA LEU A 53 -13.51 -5.97 -6.69
C LEU A 53 -14.71 -5.42 -5.92
N GLN A 54 -15.67 -4.78 -6.60
CA GLN A 54 -16.88 -4.21 -5.99
C GLN A 54 -17.67 -5.23 -5.15
N GLN A 55 -17.66 -6.49 -5.58
CA GLN A 55 -18.34 -7.60 -4.89
C GLN A 55 -17.52 -8.24 -3.77
N SER A 56 -16.24 -7.88 -3.64
CA SER A 56 -15.32 -8.47 -2.68
C SER A 56 -15.59 -8.01 -1.26
N ALA A 57 -15.35 -8.91 -0.29
CA ALA A 57 -15.41 -8.59 1.13
C ALA A 57 -14.25 -7.69 1.59
N VAL A 58 -13.14 -7.65 0.83
CA VAL A 58 -11.94 -6.87 1.20
C VAL A 58 -12.07 -5.37 0.89
N VAL A 59 -13.16 -4.92 0.26
CA VAL A 59 -13.39 -3.49 0.03
C VAL A 59 -13.94 -2.85 1.30
N VAL A 60 -13.25 -1.82 1.79
CA VAL A 60 -13.70 -1.01 2.94
C VAL A 60 -14.87 -0.13 2.50
N ARG A 61 -16.02 -0.30 3.15
CA ARG A 61 -17.28 0.39 2.79
C ARG A 61 -17.69 1.48 3.77
N ASP A 62 -16.77 1.93 4.62
CA ASP A 62 -17.05 3.04 5.53
C ASP A 62 -17.26 4.34 4.74
N PRO A 63 -18.42 5.00 4.84
CA PRO A 63 -18.72 6.16 4.01
C PRO A 63 -17.86 7.38 4.34
N ALA A 64 -17.42 7.54 5.60
CA ALA A 64 -16.62 8.70 6.00
C ALA A 64 -15.19 8.58 5.48
N LEU A 65 -14.57 7.41 5.62
CA LEU A 65 -13.23 7.17 5.09
C LEU A 65 -13.20 7.24 3.56
N ASN A 66 -14.19 6.64 2.88
CA ASN A 66 -14.26 6.70 1.42
C ASN A 66 -14.43 8.14 0.92
N ALA A 67 -15.33 8.93 1.52
CA ALA A 67 -15.50 10.33 1.16
C ALA A 67 -14.23 11.16 1.39
N TYR A 68 -13.51 10.90 2.47
CA TYR A 68 -12.26 11.57 2.78
C TYR A 68 -11.18 11.30 1.73
N VAL A 69 -10.92 10.02 1.40
CA VAL A 69 -9.89 9.68 0.40
C VAL A 69 -10.27 10.16 -1.00
N ASP A 70 -11.56 10.12 -1.34
CA ASP A 70 -12.10 10.65 -2.60
C ASP A 70 -11.90 12.16 -2.72
N GLU A 71 -12.15 12.92 -1.65
CA GLU A 71 -11.90 14.37 -1.59
C GLU A 71 -10.41 14.70 -1.78
N VAL A 72 -9.52 13.97 -1.10
CA VAL A 72 -8.06 14.14 -1.27
C VAL A 72 -7.65 13.86 -2.71
N PHE A 73 -8.17 12.79 -3.32
CA PHE A 73 -7.90 12.48 -4.73
C PHE A 73 -8.38 13.62 -5.64
N CYS A 74 -9.62 14.08 -5.50
CA CYS A 74 -10.19 15.10 -6.36
C CYS A 74 -9.50 16.46 -6.23
N ASN A 75 -8.99 16.80 -5.04
CA ASN A 75 -8.16 17.99 -4.85
C ASN A 75 -6.87 17.93 -5.68
N VAL A 76 -6.24 16.76 -5.74
CA VAL A 76 -4.97 16.57 -6.48
C VAL A 76 -5.19 16.42 -7.98
N ALA A 77 -6.19 15.62 -8.41
CA ALA A 77 -6.46 15.39 -9.83
C ALA A 77 -7.12 16.59 -10.53
N GLY A 78 -7.76 17.46 -9.76
CA GLY A 78 -8.56 18.58 -10.25
C GLY A 78 -9.98 18.16 -10.64
N GLU A 79 -10.91 19.12 -10.54
CA GLU A 79 -12.36 18.89 -10.73
C GLU A 79 -12.70 18.19 -12.05
N ALA A 80 -11.95 18.49 -13.12
CA ALA A 80 -12.17 17.90 -14.44
C ALA A 80 -11.96 16.37 -14.48
N TYR A 81 -11.12 15.81 -13.60
CA TYR A 81 -10.79 14.38 -13.58
C TYR A 81 -11.41 13.64 -12.40
N CYS A 82 -12.08 14.33 -11.48
CA CYS A 82 -12.69 13.72 -10.29
C CYS A 82 -13.74 12.65 -10.70
N ASP A 83 -14.62 12.97 -11.65
CA ASP A 83 -15.65 12.04 -12.15
C ASP A 83 -15.06 10.90 -13.02
N ASP A 84 -13.84 11.08 -13.52
CA ASP A 84 -13.10 10.10 -14.31
C ASP A 84 -12.45 9.02 -13.47
N VAL A 85 -12.59 9.02 -12.14
CA VAL A 85 -11.95 8.05 -11.25
C VAL A 85 -12.94 7.46 -10.26
N ARG A 86 -12.74 6.18 -9.93
CA ARG A 86 -13.45 5.48 -8.86
C ARG A 86 -12.44 4.95 -7.86
N VAL A 87 -12.44 5.53 -6.67
CA VAL A 87 -11.52 5.16 -5.60
C VAL A 87 -12.10 4.01 -4.77
N TYR A 88 -11.31 2.95 -4.60
CA TYR A 88 -11.65 1.81 -3.76
C TYR A 88 -10.58 1.62 -2.69
N ILE A 89 -10.98 1.69 -1.42
CA ILE A 89 -10.10 1.34 -0.31
C ILE A 89 -10.16 -0.18 -0.10
N VAL A 90 -8.99 -0.84 -0.09
CA VAL A 90 -8.87 -2.29 -0.03
C VAL A 90 -8.10 -2.71 1.22
N GLU A 91 -8.69 -3.60 2.01
CA GLU A 91 -8.07 -4.21 3.20
C GLU A 91 -6.88 -5.07 2.79
N GLN A 92 -5.70 -4.46 2.81
CA GLN A 92 -4.41 -5.08 2.53
C GLN A 92 -3.36 -4.40 3.41
N PRO A 93 -2.66 -5.13 4.29
CA PRO A 93 -1.74 -4.53 5.27
C PRO A 93 -0.45 -3.98 4.66
N TYR A 94 -0.24 -4.16 3.36
CA TYR A 94 0.95 -3.69 2.67
C TYR A 94 0.77 -2.27 2.14
N PHE A 95 1.84 -1.49 2.12
CA PHE A 95 1.85 -0.16 1.50
C PHE A 95 1.64 -0.27 -0.02
N ASN A 96 0.51 0.21 -0.52
CA ASN A 96 0.29 0.30 -1.97
C ASN A 96 -0.85 1.24 -2.35
N ALA A 97 -0.73 1.79 -3.55
CA ALA A 97 -1.85 2.26 -4.34
C ALA A 97 -1.61 1.82 -5.80
N ASN A 98 -2.66 1.76 -6.60
CA ASN A 98 -2.52 1.66 -8.05
C ASN A 98 -3.72 2.30 -8.75
N MET A 99 -3.49 2.77 -9.97
CA MET A 99 -4.56 3.26 -10.81
C MET A 99 -4.61 2.50 -12.14
N SER A 100 -5.80 1.99 -12.46
CA SER A 100 -6.05 1.21 -13.66
C SER A 100 -6.35 2.12 -14.86
N PRO A 101 -6.09 1.67 -16.09
CA PRO A 101 -6.40 2.42 -17.32
C PRO A 101 -7.85 2.91 -17.44
N ASN A 102 -8.83 2.22 -16.86
CA ASN A 102 -10.24 2.60 -16.89
C ASN A 102 -10.62 3.59 -15.76
N GLY A 103 -9.65 4.08 -14.98
CA GLY A 103 -9.83 4.98 -13.85
C GLY A 103 -10.29 4.30 -12.55
N MET A 104 -10.23 2.97 -12.45
CA MET A 104 -10.33 2.29 -11.15
C MET A 104 -9.04 2.50 -10.35
N MET A 105 -9.12 3.21 -9.23
CA MET A 105 -8.03 3.39 -8.28
C MET A 105 -8.21 2.48 -7.07
N GLN A 106 -7.16 1.78 -6.67
CA GLN A 106 -7.12 0.98 -5.44
C GLN A 106 -6.14 1.61 -4.45
N VAL A 107 -6.61 1.89 -3.24
CA VAL A 107 -5.82 2.43 -2.13
C VAL A 107 -5.79 1.37 -1.04
N TRP A 108 -4.61 0.84 -0.70
CA TRP A 108 -4.51 -0.24 0.29
C TRP A 108 -4.48 0.35 1.70
N THR A 109 -5.12 -0.32 2.66
CA THR A 109 -5.13 0.14 4.06
C THR A 109 -3.73 0.26 4.65
N GLY A 110 -2.76 -0.52 4.17
CA GLY A 110 -1.35 -0.40 4.55
C GLY A 110 -0.66 0.90 4.10
N LEU A 111 -1.17 1.58 3.07
CA LEU A 111 -0.75 2.94 2.70
C LEU A 111 -1.30 3.95 3.72
N LEU A 112 -2.61 3.91 3.98
CA LEU A 112 -3.25 4.79 4.96
C LEU A 112 -2.68 4.62 6.37
N LEU A 113 -2.28 3.39 6.72
CA LEU A 113 -1.60 3.10 7.97
C LEU A 113 -0.22 3.76 8.05
N ARG A 114 0.50 3.95 6.95
CA ARG A 114 1.90 4.42 6.96
C ARG A 114 2.07 5.89 6.60
N ALA A 115 1.13 6.47 5.86
CA ALA A 115 1.09 7.91 5.72
C ALA A 115 0.97 8.57 7.10
N GLU A 116 1.70 9.67 7.28
CA GLU A 116 1.73 10.47 8.50
C GLU A 116 0.65 11.56 8.45
N ASN A 117 0.36 12.06 7.24
CA ASN A 117 -0.57 13.14 7.01
C ASN A 117 -1.21 13.08 5.62
N GLU A 118 -2.13 14.01 5.37
CA GLU A 118 -2.87 14.06 4.11
C GLU A 118 -1.97 14.42 2.94
N ALA A 119 -0.97 15.29 3.12
CA ALA A 119 -0.05 15.67 2.04
C ALA A 119 0.74 14.47 1.50
N GLN A 120 1.14 13.54 2.37
CA GLN A 120 1.79 12.29 1.95
C GLN A 120 0.82 11.39 1.19
N LEU A 121 -0.43 11.26 1.65
CA LEU A 121 -1.47 10.54 0.90
C LEU A 121 -1.70 11.20 -0.47
N ALA A 122 -1.89 12.51 -0.50
CA ALA A 122 -2.13 13.31 -1.70
C ALA A 122 -1.01 13.15 -2.73
N PHE A 123 0.25 13.16 -2.30
CA PHE A 123 1.37 12.91 -3.20
C PHE A 123 1.32 11.50 -3.83
N VAL A 124 1.05 10.46 -3.03
CA VAL A 124 0.92 9.08 -3.56
C VAL A 124 -0.25 8.97 -4.54
N LEU A 125 -1.41 9.57 -4.23
CA LEU A 125 -2.56 9.58 -5.14
C LEU A 125 -2.27 10.38 -6.43
N GLY A 126 -1.54 11.50 -6.32
CA GLY A 126 -1.08 12.27 -7.47
C GLY A 126 -0.08 11.53 -8.34
N HIS A 127 0.81 10.73 -7.74
CA HIS A 127 1.73 9.85 -8.45
C HIS A 127 0.96 8.79 -9.26
N GLU A 128 -0.03 8.13 -8.65
CA GLU A 128 -0.89 7.17 -9.36
C GLU A 128 -1.72 7.84 -10.47
N PHE A 129 -2.23 9.04 -10.21
CA PHE A 129 -2.93 9.84 -11.21
C PHE A 129 -2.03 10.21 -12.39
N ALA A 130 -0.74 10.48 -12.15
CA ALA A 130 0.23 10.71 -13.22
C ALA A 130 0.38 9.46 -14.11
N HIS A 131 0.47 8.25 -13.53
CA HIS A 131 0.50 7.02 -14.33
C HIS A 131 -0.74 6.85 -15.21
N TYR A 132 -1.92 7.18 -14.69
CA TYR A 132 -3.17 7.13 -15.43
C TYR A 132 -3.22 8.17 -16.55
N ARG A 133 -2.95 9.45 -16.23
CA ARG A 133 -3.01 10.54 -17.19
C ARG A 133 -1.96 10.40 -18.29
N GLN A 134 -0.75 9.96 -17.97
CA GLN A 134 0.32 9.69 -18.94
C GLN A 134 0.17 8.32 -19.63
N ARG A 135 -0.88 7.55 -19.29
CA ARG A 135 -1.22 6.26 -19.92
C ARG A 135 -0.06 5.25 -19.88
N HIS A 136 0.74 5.28 -18.81
CA HIS A 136 1.88 4.39 -18.61
C HIS A 136 1.48 2.91 -18.67
N SER A 137 0.29 2.55 -18.15
CA SER A 137 -0.23 1.18 -18.24
C SER A 137 -0.53 0.73 -19.67
N LEU A 138 -0.95 1.64 -20.57
CA LEU A 138 -1.16 1.30 -21.98
C LEU A 138 0.18 1.07 -22.69
N GLU A 139 1.17 1.92 -22.41
CA GLU A 139 2.52 1.74 -22.93
C GLU A 139 3.12 0.42 -22.44
N GLN A 140 3.01 0.14 -21.13
CA GLN A 140 3.45 -1.11 -20.53
C GLN A 140 2.73 -2.32 -21.13
N TRP A 141 1.41 -2.23 -21.35
CA TRP A 141 0.61 -3.25 -22.01
C TRP A 141 1.09 -3.53 -23.44
N ARG A 142 1.38 -2.47 -24.21
CA ARG A 142 1.91 -2.59 -25.58
C ARG A 142 3.32 -3.18 -25.60
N GLU A 143 4.19 -2.77 -24.67
CA GLU A 143 5.54 -3.33 -24.50
C GLU A 143 5.47 -4.82 -24.18
N ILE A 144 4.64 -5.22 -23.20
CA ILE A 144 4.43 -6.62 -22.84
C ILE A 144 3.91 -7.41 -24.03
N ASN A 145 2.91 -6.92 -24.78
CA ASN A 145 2.37 -7.64 -25.93
C ASN A 145 3.34 -7.72 -27.11
N ASN A 146 4.16 -6.69 -27.32
CA ASN A 146 5.22 -6.71 -28.32
C ASN A 146 6.32 -7.71 -27.93
N ALA A 147 6.69 -7.78 -26.65
CA ALA A 147 7.60 -8.80 -26.13
C ALA A 147 6.97 -10.21 -26.09
N ALA A 148 5.64 -10.29 -25.89
CA ALA A 148 4.87 -11.51 -25.95
C ALA A 148 4.88 -12.11 -27.36
N ASN A 149 4.83 -11.29 -28.42
CA ASN A 149 5.07 -11.76 -29.79
C ASN A 149 6.46 -12.38 -29.99
N LEU A 150 7.44 -12.08 -29.14
CA LEU A 150 8.75 -12.76 -29.11
C LEU A 150 8.75 -14.05 -28.26
N SER A 151 7.80 -14.19 -27.32
CA SER A 151 7.68 -15.33 -26.39
C SER A 151 6.46 -16.25 -26.64
N VAL A 152 5.66 -16.00 -27.69
CA VAL A 152 4.64 -16.91 -28.24
C VAL A 152 5.25 -18.26 -28.68
N LEU A 153 6.57 -18.39 -28.72
CA LEU A 153 7.25 -19.69 -28.82
C LEU A 153 7.21 -20.55 -27.53
N PHE A 154 6.71 -20.06 -26.38
CA PHE A 154 6.85 -20.79 -25.10
C PHE A 154 5.58 -21.00 -24.25
N ASN A 155 4.47 -20.28 -24.46
CA ASN A 155 3.35 -20.26 -23.48
C ASN A 155 1.99 -20.88 -23.90
N VAL A 156 1.90 -21.60 -25.02
CA VAL A 156 0.65 -22.32 -25.41
C VAL A 156 0.35 -23.55 -24.51
N GLY A 157 1.22 -23.90 -23.56
CA GLY A 157 1.12 -25.15 -22.80
C GLY A 157 0.26 -25.18 -21.52
N VAL A 158 -0.10 -24.04 -20.92
CA VAL A 158 -0.60 -24.04 -19.52
C VAL A 158 -2.14 -24.02 -19.40
N ALA A 159 -2.86 -23.54 -20.43
CA ALA A 159 -4.33 -23.49 -20.41
C ALA A 159 -5.02 -24.88 -20.43
N ALA A 160 -4.29 -25.96 -20.68
CA ALA A 160 -4.84 -27.32 -20.78
C ALA A 160 -4.95 -28.08 -19.44
N ALA A 161 -4.52 -27.52 -18.31
CA ALA A 161 -4.30 -28.29 -17.07
C ALA A 161 -5.45 -28.26 -16.03
N GLY A 162 -6.56 -27.54 -16.26
CA GLY A 162 -7.76 -27.64 -15.42
C GLY A 162 -7.57 -27.31 -13.92
N VAL A 163 -6.61 -26.45 -13.58
CA VAL A 163 -6.29 -26.10 -12.18
C VAL A 163 -7.30 -25.07 -11.64
N PRO A 164 -8.03 -25.37 -10.54
CA PRO A 164 -8.81 -24.36 -9.83
C PRO A 164 -7.89 -23.21 -9.37
N ASN A 165 -8.30 -21.96 -9.56
CA ASN A 165 -7.53 -20.73 -9.30
C ASN A 165 -6.48 -20.33 -10.34
N ALA A 166 -6.39 -21.00 -11.50
CA ALA A 166 -5.52 -20.56 -12.59
C ALA A 166 -5.86 -19.15 -13.10
N ALA A 167 -7.15 -18.78 -13.12
CA ALA A 167 -7.61 -17.44 -13.49
C ALA A 167 -7.18 -16.37 -12.47
N VAL A 168 -7.29 -16.67 -11.16
CA VAL A 168 -6.87 -15.76 -10.09
C VAL A 168 -5.36 -15.52 -10.15
N LEU A 169 -4.55 -16.57 -10.28
CA LEU A 169 -3.09 -16.45 -10.39
C LEU A 169 -2.65 -15.75 -11.69
N GLY A 170 -3.37 -15.97 -12.79
CA GLY A 170 -3.19 -15.26 -14.06
C GLY A 170 -3.45 -13.76 -13.94
N ASN A 171 -4.53 -13.38 -13.25
CA ASN A 171 -4.90 -11.97 -13.04
C ASN A 171 -3.88 -11.24 -12.14
N PHE A 172 -3.39 -11.87 -11.06
CA PHE A 172 -2.31 -11.30 -10.24
C PHE A 172 -1.00 -11.11 -11.02
N THR A 173 -0.65 -12.06 -11.88
CA THR A 173 0.56 -11.97 -12.71
C THR A 173 0.45 -10.84 -13.73
N LEU A 174 -0.74 -10.65 -14.32
CA LEU A 174 -0.99 -9.57 -15.25
C LEU A 174 -0.97 -8.21 -14.55
N ALA A 175 -1.64 -8.07 -13.39
CA ALA A 175 -1.64 -6.81 -12.62
C ALA A 175 -0.21 -6.40 -12.21
N ALA A 176 0.59 -7.34 -11.69
CA ALA A 176 1.98 -7.06 -11.32
C ALA A 176 2.86 -6.64 -12.52
N GLN A 177 2.58 -7.15 -13.72
CA GLN A 177 3.29 -6.75 -14.93
C GLN A 177 2.81 -5.40 -15.48
N LEU A 178 1.51 -5.11 -15.38
CA LEU A 178 0.90 -3.86 -15.85
C LEU A 178 1.33 -2.63 -15.05
N TYR A 179 1.59 -2.80 -13.75
CA TYR A 179 2.03 -1.73 -12.85
C TYR A 179 3.54 -1.74 -12.59
N GLY A 180 4.29 -2.64 -13.25
CA GLY A 180 5.76 -2.71 -13.11
C GLY A 180 6.46 -1.73 -14.03
N PHE A 181 6.45 -0.44 -13.69
CA PHE A 181 6.96 0.61 -14.58
C PHE A 181 8.50 0.75 -14.51
N GLY A 182 9.07 1.16 -15.64
CA GLY A 182 10.50 1.47 -15.74
C GLY A 182 10.84 2.79 -15.04
N ARG A 183 12.13 2.98 -14.70
CA ARG A 183 12.62 4.17 -13.97
C ARG A 183 12.22 5.51 -14.60
N ASP A 184 12.15 5.59 -15.92
CA ASP A 184 11.84 6.85 -16.60
C ASP A 184 10.36 7.23 -16.39
N LYS A 185 9.43 6.26 -16.46
CA LYS A 185 8.00 6.44 -16.14
C LYS A 185 7.78 6.79 -14.67
N GLU A 186 8.57 6.22 -13.77
CA GLU A 186 8.53 6.56 -12.34
C GLU A 186 8.98 8.01 -12.07
N ARG A 187 10.04 8.47 -12.75
CA ARG A 187 10.48 9.88 -12.64
C ARG A 187 9.44 10.84 -13.21
N GLU A 188 8.85 10.49 -14.35
CA GLU A 188 7.77 11.29 -14.94
C GLU A 188 6.55 11.35 -14.01
N ALA A 189 6.16 10.22 -13.41
CA ALA A 189 5.08 10.16 -12.44
C ALA A 189 5.39 10.94 -11.16
N ASP A 190 6.64 10.91 -10.67
CA ASP A 190 7.09 11.75 -9.56
C ASP A 190 7.00 13.25 -9.91
N GLU A 191 7.47 13.67 -11.09
CA GLU A 191 7.45 15.07 -11.52
C GLU A 191 6.02 15.61 -11.68
N PHE A 192 5.15 14.86 -12.36
CA PHE A 192 3.74 15.24 -12.52
C PHE A 192 2.97 15.16 -11.22
N GLY A 193 3.13 14.06 -10.47
CA GLY A 193 2.50 13.88 -9.15
C GLY A 193 2.91 14.99 -8.19
N PHE A 194 4.18 15.39 -8.21
CA PHE A 194 4.68 16.53 -7.46
C PHE A 194 4.03 17.85 -7.90
N GLY A 195 3.85 18.06 -9.20
CA GLY A 195 3.12 19.22 -9.72
C GLY A 195 1.67 19.27 -9.25
N TYR A 196 0.94 18.14 -9.32
CA TYR A 196 -0.48 18.07 -8.96
C TYR A 196 -0.72 18.38 -7.48
N PHE A 197 0.00 17.73 -6.56
CA PHE A 197 -0.25 17.95 -5.14
C PHE A 197 0.24 19.34 -4.66
N THR A 198 1.31 19.89 -5.25
CA THR A 198 1.73 21.27 -4.94
C THR A 198 0.78 22.33 -5.52
N GLU A 199 0.20 22.10 -6.70
CA GLU A 199 -0.87 22.95 -7.25
C GLU A 199 -2.12 22.93 -6.36
N ALA A 200 -2.43 21.79 -5.75
CA ALA A 200 -3.47 21.65 -4.73
C ALA A 200 -3.10 22.29 -3.37
N GLY A 201 -1.88 22.82 -3.21
CA GLY A 201 -1.42 23.55 -2.04
C GLY A 201 -0.76 22.70 -0.94
N TYR A 202 -0.56 21.41 -1.15
CA TYR A 202 0.08 20.51 -0.19
C TYR A 202 1.57 20.81 -0.01
N ASP A 203 2.09 20.48 1.18
CA ASP A 203 3.49 20.73 1.53
C ASP A 203 4.46 19.97 0.61
N PRO A 204 5.33 20.67 -0.15
CA PRO A 204 6.32 20.06 -1.03
C PRO A 204 7.24 19.02 -0.36
N ALA A 205 7.53 19.17 0.95
CA ALA A 205 8.39 18.26 1.69
C ALA A 205 7.76 16.88 1.93
N ALA A 206 6.43 16.79 1.96
CA ALA A 206 5.70 15.55 2.20
C ALA A 206 6.02 14.46 1.16
N ALA A 207 6.29 14.85 -0.09
CA ALA A 207 6.58 13.91 -1.18
C ALA A 207 7.85 13.07 -0.92
N ALA A 208 8.91 13.69 -0.40
CA ALA A 208 10.12 12.97 -0.03
C ALA A 208 9.93 12.20 1.30
N GLY A 209 9.21 12.80 2.27
CA GLY A 209 9.03 12.25 3.61
C GLY A 209 8.44 10.84 3.62
N ILE A 210 7.39 10.59 2.82
CA ILE A 210 6.78 9.25 2.76
C ILE A 210 7.75 8.17 2.28
N TRP A 211 8.62 8.49 1.33
CA TRP A 211 9.62 7.56 0.82
C TRP A 211 10.77 7.34 1.78
N GLU A 212 11.25 8.40 2.45
CA GLU A 212 12.27 8.28 3.49
C GLU A 212 11.79 7.39 4.64
N TYR A 213 10.55 7.60 5.09
CA TYR A 213 9.92 6.79 6.11
C TYR A 213 9.86 5.30 5.71
N LEU A 214 9.39 4.98 4.49
CA LEU A 214 9.31 3.60 4.04
C LEU A 214 10.68 2.92 3.85
N ILE A 215 11.71 3.68 3.48
CA ILE A 215 13.09 3.17 3.45
C ILE A 215 13.53 2.80 4.86
N ALA A 216 13.32 3.70 5.84
CA ALA A 216 13.68 3.46 7.23
C ALA A 216 12.93 2.26 7.84
N GLU A 217 11.62 2.15 7.57
CA GLU A 217 10.81 0.99 7.96
C GLU A 217 11.39 -0.30 7.37
N THR A 218 11.72 -0.29 6.07
CA THR A 218 12.29 -1.47 5.41
C THR A 218 13.64 -1.89 6.00
N GLU A 219 14.48 -0.94 6.37
CA GLU A 219 15.77 -1.18 7.04
C GLU A 219 15.58 -1.80 8.44
N ALA A 220 14.47 -1.47 9.11
CA ALA A 220 14.10 -2.00 10.42
C ALA A 220 13.59 -3.45 10.39
N SER A 221 13.28 -4.01 9.22
CA SER A 221 12.74 -5.38 9.08
C SER A 221 13.52 -6.47 9.83
N ASP A 222 12.88 -7.56 10.24
CA ASP A 222 13.59 -8.74 10.76
C ASP A 222 14.13 -9.63 9.63
N SER A 223 13.68 -9.38 8.39
CA SER A 223 14.05 -10.17 7.22
C SER A 223 15.20 -9.55 6.46
N ASP A 224 16.37 -10.16 6.63
CA ASP A 224 17.56 -9.99 5.81
C ASP A 224 17.30 -9.95 4.29
N ARG A 225 16.34 -10.75 3.82
CA ARG A 225 15.92 -10.76 2.40
C ARG A 225 15.20 -9.47 2.03
N LYS A 226 14.27 -8.99 2.89
CA LYS A 226 13.54 -7.73 2.66
C LYS A 226 14.47 -6.52 2.77
N LYS A 227 15.38 -6.48 3.74
CA LYS A 227 16.43 -5.43 3.83
C LYS A 227 17.26 -5.32 2.55
N ARG A 228 17.69 -6.47 2.01
CA ARG A 228 18.48 -6.52 0.76
C ARG A 228 17.63 -6.26 -0.48
N GLN A 229 16.31 -6.23 -0.35
CA GLN A 229 15.36 -6.06 -1.42
C GLN A 229 14.34 -4.99 -1.00
N ILE A 230 14.82 -3.76 -0.75
CA ILE A 230 13.97 -2.57 -0.62
C ILE A 230 12.86 -2.61 -1.70
N ALA A 231 13.21 -3.07 -2.91
CA ALA A 231 12.34 -3.39 -4.04
C ALA A 231 11.22 -4.47 -3.86
N ARG A 232 10.90 -4.96 -2.65
CA ARG A 232 9.88 -6.02 -2.44
C ARG A 232 8.86 -5.75 -1.32
N SER A 233 8.64 -4.49 -0.95
CA SER A 233 7.30 -4.11 -0.47
C SER A 233 6.32 -4.14 -1.66
N SER A 234 5.01 -4.16 -1.42
CA SER A 234 4.02 -4.24 -2.51
C SER A 234 4.13 -3.11 -3.51
N ILE A 235 4.33 -1.87 -3.04
CA ILE A 235 4.61 -0.74 -3.94
C ILE A 235 5.98 -0.86 -4.57
N PHE A 236 7.03 -1.30 -3.87
CA PHE A 236 8.39 -1.32 -4.46
C PHE A 236 8.62 -2.44 -5.49
N SER A 237 7.67 -3.37 -5.59
CA SER A 237 7.63 -4.37 -6.67
C SER A 237 7.05 -3.81 -7.97
N THR A 238 6.18 -2.80 -7.89
CA THR A 238 5.54 -2.12 -9.02
C THR A 238 6.25 -0.79 -9.35
N HIS A 239 6.58 -0.02 -8.31
CA HIS A 239 7.21 1.30 -8.29
C HIS A 239 8.46 1.31 -7.40
N PRO A 240 9.64 0.86 -7.88
CA PRO A 240 10.84 0.81 -7.04
C PRO A 240 11.26 2.21 -6.58
N VAL A 241 11.23 2.46 -5.27
CA VAL A 241 11.81 3.69 -4.70
C VAL A 241 13.31 3.54 -4.55
N THR A 242 14.02 4.60 -4.92
CA THR A 242 15.47 4.69 -4.90
C THR A 242 15.88 5.98 -4.19
N ALA A 243 17.10 6.00 -3.65
CA ALA A 243 17.68 7.24 -3.12
C ALA A 243 17.70 8.38 -4.17
N GLU A 244 17.83 8.02 -5.45
CA GLU A 244 17.74 8.97 -6.57
C GLU A 244 16.37 9.68 -6.60
N ARG A 245 15.25 8.93 -6.49
CA ARG A 245 13.90 9.51 -6.50
C ARG A 245 13.66 10.43 -5.31
N VAL A 246 14.11 10.02 -4.12
CA VAL A 246 14.03 10.87 -2.91
C VAL A 246 14.79 12.18 -3.11
N GLU A 247 16.02 12.12 -3.60
CA GLU A 247 16.82 13.33 -3.85
C GLU A 247 16.22 14.21 -4.96
N THR A 248 15.60 13.61 -5.99
CA THR A 248 14.85 14.37 -7.00
C THR A 248 13.68 15.13 -6.37
N LEU A 249 12.85 14.47 -5.55
CA LEU A 249 11.69 15.10 -4.90
C LEU A 249 12.13 16.21 -3.92
N LYS A 250 13.22 16.00 -3.17
CA LYS A 250 13.83 17.08 -2.37
C LYS A 250 14.33 18.23 -3.23
N GLY A 251 14.91 17.94 -4.40
CA GLY A 251 15.34 18.95 -5.35
C GLY A 251 14.16 19.75 -5.93
N LEU A 252 13.02 19.11 -6.18
CA LEU A 252 11.78 19.76 -6.61
C LEU A 252 11.18 20.62 -5.49
N ALA A 253 11.20 20.14 -4.25
CA ALA A 253 10.79 20.92 -3.09
C ALA A 253 11.68 22.16 -2.87
N GLY A 254 13.00 22.01 -3.02
CA GLY A 254 13.96 23.13 -2.99
C GLY A 254 13.81 24.01 -1.74
N GLU A 255 13.65 25.32 -1.96
CA GLU A 255 13.34 26.32 -0.93
C GLU A 255 11.86 26.76 -0.97
N ALA A 256 10.95 25.90 -1.47
CA ALA A 256 9.53 26.22 -1.51
C ALA A 256 8.99 26.52 -0.10
N GLU A 257 8.01 27.43 -0.03
CA GLU A 257 7.31 27.70 1.23
C GLU A 257 6.53 26.46 1.66
N ALA A 258 6.43 26.26 2.98
CA ALA A 258 5.64 25.17 3.55
C ALA A 258 4.17 25.28 3.11
N GLY A 259 3.60 24.14 2.74
CA GLY A 259 2.21 24.02 2.29
C GLY A 259 1.31 23.50 3.41
N ILE A 260 0.18 22.91 3.03
CA ILE A 260 -0.71 22.24 4.00
C ILE A 260 -0.32 20.77 4.15
N GLU A 261 -0.31 20.27 5.39
CA GLU A 261 -0.10 18.86 5.72
C GLU A 261 -1.41 18.15 6.10
N ASN A 262 -2.36 18.87 6.70
CA ASN A 262 -3.66 18.40 7.18
C ASN A 262 -3.58 17.20 8.17
N ASP A 263 -2.59 17.19 9.07
CA ASP A 263 -2.35 16.11 10.05
C ASP A 263 -3.59 15.71 10.85
N GLU A 264 -4.31 16.68 11.44
CA GLU A 264 -5.47 16.40 12.31
C GLU A 264 -6.64 15.78 11.53
N ALA A 265 -6.88 16.25 10.30
CA ALA A 265 -7.94 15.72 9.44
C ALA A 265 -7.63 14.27 9.05
N PHE A 266 -6.40 14.02 8.62
CA PHE A 266 -5.93 12.68 8.27
C PHE A 266 -6.00 11.73 9.46
N ALA A 267 -5.44 12.14 10.60
CA ALA A 267 -5.46 11.35 11.83
C ALA A 267 -6.89 11.03 12.28
N GLY A 268 -7.81 11.99 12.18
CA GLY A 268 -9.23 11.77 12.48
C GLY A 268 -9.90 10.78 11.55
N ALA A 269 -9.57 10.79 10.26
CA ALA A 269 -10.11 9.86 9.27
C ALA A 269 -9.64 8.43 9.50
N VAL A 270 -8.37 8.22 9.88
CA VAL A 270 -7.79 6.88 10.07
C VAL A 270 -7.96 6.30 11.48
N ALA A 271 -8.15 7.15 12.50
CA ALA A 271 -8.24 6.72 13.90
C ALA A 271 -9.23 5.57 14.16
N PRO A 272 -10.45 5.55 13.58
CA PRO A 272 -11.40 4.46 13.80
C PRO A 272 -10.91 3.08 13.36
N PHE A 273 -9.97 3.03 12.41
CA PHE A 273 -9.47 1.79 11.80
C PHE A 273 -8.09 1.38 12.29
N LEU A 274 -7.38 2.31 12.94
CA LEU A 274 -5.97 2.16 13.32
C LEU A 274 -5.72 0.87 14.12
N ASN A 275 -6.61 0.54 15.06
CA ASN A 275 -6.49 -0.66 15.87
C ASN A 275 -6.49 -1.94 15.02
N ASP A 276 -7.34 -2.03 14.01
CA ASP A 276 -7.52 -3.23 13.20
C ASP A 276 -6.43 -3.34 12.13
N TRP A 277 -6.06 -2.21 11.50
CA TRP A 277 -4.95 -2.18 10.53
C TRP A 277 -3.61 -2.54 11.17
N LEU A 278 -3.34 -2.09 12.40
CA LEU A 278 -2.16 -2.53 13.15
C LEU A 278 -2.21 -4.02 13.48
N ALA A 279 -3.39 -4.59 13.72
CA ALA A 279 -3.52 -6.04 13.90
C ALA A 279 -3.19 -6.80 12.61
N ASP A 280 -3.69 -6.33 11.47
CA ASP A 280 -3.43 -6.93 10.15
C ASP A 280 -1.95 -6.83 9.77
N ASP A 281 -1.30 -5.70 10.04
CA ASP A 281 0.13 -5.53 9.84
C ASP A 281 0.95 -6.52 10.70
N LEU A 282 0.55 -6.72 11.96
CA LEU A 282 1.20 -7.68 12.87
C LEU A 282 1.09 -9.13 12.38
N VAL A 283 0.06 -9.49 11.59
CA VAL A 283 -0.05 -10.82 10.97
C VAL A 283 1.11 -11.12 10.01
N LEU A 284 1.75 -10.08 9.44
CA LEU A 284 2.91 -10.23 8.56
C LEU A 284 4.15 -10.76 9.29
N ARG A 285 4.16 -10.71 10.63
CA ARG A 285 5.24 -11.21 11.52
C ARG A 285 6.62 -10.65 11.17
N ASP A 286 6.65 -9.39 10.77
CA ASP A 286 7.87 -8.61 10.62
C ASP A 286 7.92 -7.60 11.78
N PHE A 287 8.31 -8.08 12.96
CA PHE A 287 8.21 -7.31 14.19
C PHE A 287 9.10 -6.06 14.14
N GLY A 288 10.24 -6.13 13.47
CA GLY A 288 11.12 -4.99 13.24
C GLY A 288 10.43 -3.83 12.50
N GLN A 289 9.74 -4.09 11.38
CA GLN A 289 8.96 -3.04 10.67
C GLN A 289 7.78 -2.57 11.51
N HIS A 290 7.03 -3.52 12.08
CA HIS A 290 5.83 -3.21 12.86
C HIS A 290 6.14 -2.34 14.10
N LEU A 291 7.22 -2.65 14.81
CA LEU A 291 7.66 -1.84 15.95
C LEU A 291 8.17 -0.48 15.50
N HIS A 292 8.91 -0.39 14.39
CA HIS A 292 9.35 0.88 13.82
C HIS A 292 8.16 1.79 13.46
N LEU A 293 7.15 1.23 12.78
CA LEU A 293 5.90 1.91 12.45
C LEU A 293 5.19 2.46 13.68
N ILE A 294 5.05 1.64 14.74
CA ILE A 294 4.38 2.08 15.96
C ILE A 294 5.21 3.13 16.71
N ASP A 295 6.52 2.94 16.83
CA ASP A 295 7.40 3.89 17.52
C ASP A 295 7.33 5.26 16.85
N HIS A 296 7.38 5.30 15.52
CA HIS A 296 7.22 6.50 14.73
C HIS A 296 5.87 7.20 14.98
N LYS A 297 4.76 6.45 15.00
CA LYS A 297 3.43 7.01 15.30
C LYS A 297 3.28 7.50 16.74
N ILE A 298 3.97 6.86 17.70
CA ILE A 298 3.96 7.31 19.10
C ILE A 298 4.64 8.68 19.21
N GLU A 299 5.69 8.95 18.43
CA GLU A 299 6.36 10.26 18.40
C GLU A 299 5.43 11.38 17.91
N ALA A 300 4.47 11.08 17.03
CA ALA A 300 3.43 12.01 16.59
C ALA A 300 2.39 12.34 17.69
N GLY A 301 2.30 11.54 18.75
CA GLY A 301 1.53 11.89 19.96
C GLY A 301 0.01 11.69 19.89
N GLN A 302 -0.52 11.07 18.84
CA GLN A 302 -1.95 10.79 18.66
C GLN A 302 -2.25 9.29 18.81
N ASN A 303 -3.48 8.95 19.22
CA ASN A 303 -3.95 7.55 19.37
C ASN A 303 -3.05 6.66 20.25
N LEU A 304 -2.50 7.23 21.33
CA LEU A 304 -1.47 6.61 22.15
C LEU A 304 -1.96 5.33 22.85
N GLY A 305 -3.24 5.25 23.26
CA GLY A 305 -3.79 4.04 23.88
C GLY A 305 -3.76 2.85 22.93
N VAL A 306 -4.21 3.04 21.69
CA VAL A 306 -4.15 2.01 20.64
C VAL A 306 -2.71 1.63 20.33
N LEU A 307 -1.83 2.62 20.13
CA LEU A 307 -0.45 2.39 19.74
C LEU A 307 0.34 1.62 20.81
N TYR A 308 0.25 2.02 22.08
CA TYR A 308 0.90 1.28 23.15
C TYR A 308 0.34 -0.13 23.29
N PHE A 309 -0.97 -0.32 23.18
CA PHE A 309 -1.56 -1.66 23.21
C PHE A 309 -1.00 -2.56 22.10
N ARG A 310 -0.97 -2.07 20.85
CA ARG A 310 -0.46 -2.83 19.70
C ARG A 310 1.04 -3.09 19.79
N ARG A 311 1.83 -2.15 20.32
CA ARG A 311 3.25 -2.40 20.62
C ARG A 311 3.43 -3.50 21.66
N GLY A 312 2.57 -3.53 22.67
CA GLY A 312 2.54 -4.61 23.66
C GLY A 312 2.25 -5.98 23.03
N GLU A 313 1.26 -6.04 22.14
CA GLU A 313 0.93 -7.27 21.37
C GLU A 313 2.10 -7.75 20.51
N ALA A 314 2.84 -6.82 19.88
CA ALA A 314 4.02 -7.15 19.10
C ALA A 314 5.09 -7.86 19.95
N TYR A 315 5.44 -7.30 21.12
CA TYR A 315 6.37 -7.93 22.06
C TYR A 315 5.84 -9.28 22.57
N ARG A 316 4.56 -9.36 22.93
CA ARG A 316 3.93 -10.62 23.39
C ARG A 316 4.05 -11.75 22.36
N LEU A 317 3.92 -11.43 21.07
CA LEU A 317 4.03 -12.40 19.98
C LEU A 317 5.48 -12.71 19.57
N ARG A 318 6.38 -11.72 19.64
CA ARG A 318 7.80 -11.87 19.27
C ARG A 318 8.56 -12.79 20.23
N ARG A 319 8.28 -12.69 21.54
CA ARG A 319 8.80 -13.60 22.59
C ARG A 319 10.33 -13.66 22.68
N GLU A 320 11.02 -12.56 22.44
CA GLU A 320 12.44 -12.44 22.74
C GLU A 320 12.69 -12.20 24.23
N ASP A 321 13.96 -12.32 24.64
CA ASP A 321 14.36 -12.01 26.02
C ASP A 321 13.97 -10.57 26.39
N GLY A 322 13.23 -10.44 27.50
CA GLY A 322 12.72 -9.17 28.01
C GLY A 322 11.40 -8.70 27.39
N ASP A 323 10.87 -9.35 26.36
CA ASP A 323 9.62 -8.91 25.71
C ASP A 323 8.39 -9.02 26.61
N PHE A 324 8.39 -9.93 27.58
CA PHE A 324 7.31 -9.99 28.57
C PHE A 324 7.19 -8.69 29.37
N GLU A 325 8.30 -8.17 29.89
CA GLU A 325 8.30 -6.92 30.64
C GLU A 325 8.00 -5.72 29.74
N ARG A 326 8.49 -5.74 28.48
CA ARG A 326 8.13 -4.70 27.51
C ARG A 326 6.65 -4.71 27.17
N ALA A 327 6.03 -5.88 27.01
CA ALA A 327 4.61 -6.00 26.76
C ALA A 327 3.79 -5.44 27.94
N LEU A 328 4.14 -5.84 29.16
CA LEU A 328 3.48 -5.37 30.38
C LEU A 328 3.62 -3.84 30.57
N ASP A 329 4.80 -3.26 30.35
CA ASP A 329 5.01 -1.81 30.39
C ASP A 329 4.12 -1.09 29.36
N ASN A 330 4.01 -1.66 28.16
CA ASN A 330 3.17 -1.09 27.10
C ASN A 330 1.67 -1.19 27.41
N TYR A 331 1.17 -2.32 27.91
CA TYR A 331 -0.22 -2.41 28.35
C TYR A 331 -0.53 -1.44 29.49
N SER A 332 0.40 -1.28 30.43
CA SER A 332 0.27 -0.32 31.53
C SER A 332 0.20 1.13 31.03
N LYS A 333 0.97 1.48 29.98
CA LYS A 333 0.89 2.79 29.32
C LYS A 333 -0.40 2.97 28.54
N ALA A 334 -0.83 1.93 27.82
CA ALA A 334 -2.02 1.97 26.97
C ALA A 334 -3.27 2.36 27.77
N VAL A 335 -3.48 1.76 28.95
CA VAL A 335 -4.65 1.99 29.79
C VAL A 335 -4.72 3.38 30.44
N LEU A 336 -3.70 4.22 30.24
CA LEU A 336 -3.71 5.62 30.68
C LEU A 336 -4.47 6.54 29.71
N PHE A 337 -4.83 6.05 28.52
CA PHE A 337 -5.50 6.82 27.48
C PHE A 337 -6.90 6.28 27.19
N ASP A 338 -7.82 7.18 26.87
CA ASP A 338 -9.24 6.86 26.65
C ASP A 338 -9.49 6.07 25.35
N ASP A 339 -8.56 6.12 24.40
CA ASP A 339 -8.63 5.41 23.11
C ASP A 339 -8.12 3.97 23.18
N VAL A 340 -7.71 3.49 24.36
CA VAL A 340 -7.29 2.09 24.54
C VAL A 340 -8.44 1.13 24.17
N PRO A 341 -8.22 0.13 23.31
CA PRO A 341 -9.24 -0.87 23.06
C PRO A 341 -9.50 -1.69 24.33
N PRO A 342 -10.72 -2.19 24.58
CA PRO A 342 -11.03 -2.97 25.78
C PRO A 342 -10.07 -4.15 26.01
N GLN A 343 -9.59 -4.78 24.94
CA GLN A 343 -8.61 -5.86 24.95
C GLN A 343 -7.27 -5.45 25.60
N GLY A 344 -6.94 -4.16 25.65
CA GLY A 344 -5.78 -3.66 26.40
C GLY A 344 -5.89 -3.90 27.90
N TRP A 345 -7.08 -3.76 28.48
CA TRP A 345 -7.33 -4.07 29.89
C TRP A 345 -7.24 -5.58 30.16
N MET A 346 -7.73 -6.41 29.24
CA MET A 346 -7.59 -7.86 29.32
C MET A 346 -6.12 -8.28 29.26
N ALA A 347 -5.37 -7.77 28.29
CA ALA A 347 -3.95 -8.08 28.12
C ALA A 347 -3.10 -7.64 29.33
N LEU A 348 -3.44 -6.48 29.93
CA LEU A 348 -2.84 -6.02 31.18
C LEU A 348 -3.14 -7.00 32.33
N GLY A 349 -4.40 -7.41 32.49
CA GLY A 349 -4.82 -8.37 33.51
C GLY A 349 -4.06 -9.70 33.41
N GLU A 350 -3.96 -10.26 32.21
CA GLU A 350 -3.21 -11.50 31.94
C GLU A 350 -1.72 -11.36 32.28
N ALA A 351 -1.10 -10.25 31.87
CA ALA A 351 0.31 -10.01 32.12
C ALA A 351 0.61 -9.83 33.62
N LEU A 352 -0.22 -9.07 34.34
CA LEU A 352 -0.10 -8.87 35.80
C LEU A 352 -0.33 -10.16 36.58
N GLN A 353 -1.36 -10.93 36.21
CA GLN A 353 -1.64 -12.23 36.80
C GLN A 353 -0.43 -13.17 36.66
N ARG A 354 0.18 -13.20 35.47
CA ARG A 354 1.39 -13.98 35.20
C ARG A 354 2.61 -13.49 36.01
N ARG A 355 2.71 -12.19 36.30
CA ARG A 355 3.75 -11.61 37.16
C ARG A 355 3.49 -11.85 38.66
N GLY A 356 2.28 -12.28 39.03
CA GLY A 356 1.87 -12.50 40.42
C GLY A 356 1.29 -11.25 41.10
N GLU A 357 0.91 -10.24 40.33
CA GLU A 357 0.32 -8.98 40.81
C GLU A 357 -1.20 -9.09 40.80
N GLU A 358 -1.71 -9.89 41.73
CA GLU A 358 -3.13 -10.28 41.74
C GLU A 358 -4.07 -9.10 41.93
N MET A 359 -3.75 -8.13 42.80
CA MET A 359 -4.65 -7.01 43.08
C MET A 359 -4.84 -6.14 41.83
N GLU A 360 -3.74 -5.82 41.17
CA GLU A 360 -3.71 -5.04 39.94
C GLU A 360 -4.34 -5.79 38.77
N ALA A 361 -4.10 -7.11 38.67
CA ALA A 361 -4.74 -7.96 37.67
C ALA A 361 -6.26 -8.00 37.82
N ARG A 362 -6.77 -8.12 39.07
CA ARG A 362 -8.22 -8.07 39.35
C ARG A 362 -8.84 -6.74 38.94
N ALA A 363 -8.14 -5.62 39.21
CA ALA A 363 -8.60 -4.31 38.79
C ALA A 363 -8.69 -4.18 37.26
N ALA A 364 -7.67 -4.67 36.54
CA ALA A 364 -7.64 -4.63 35.08
C ALA A 364 -8.76 -5.50 34.46
N TYR A 365 -8.94 -6.72 34.94
CA TYR A 365 -10.04 -7.59 34.50
C TYR A 365 -11.42 -7.02 34.83
N GLY A 366 -11.58 -6.40 36.01
CA GLY A 366 -12.82 -5.72 36.36
C GLY A 366 -13.18 -4.62 35.37
N LYS A 367 -12.18 -3.82 34.95
CA LYS A 367 -12.38 -2.78 33.92
C LYS A 367 -12.70 -3.38 32.55
N TYR A 368 -12.04 -4.46 32.16
CA TYR A 368 -12.37 -5.18 30.93
C TYR A 368 -13.83 -5.67 30.91
N LEU A 369 -14.31 -6.29 31.99
CA LEU A 369 -15.70 -6.77 32.09
C LEU A 369 -16.74 -5.65 32.16
N GLU A 370 -16.36 -4.47 32.66
CA GLU A 370 -17.21 -3.26 32.60
C GLU A 370 -17.37 -2.79 31.15
N LEU A 371 -16.30 -2.79 30.37
CA LEU A 371 -16.29 -2.36 28.96
C LEU A 371 -16.91 -3.41 28.03
N MET A 372 -16.73 -4.70 28.34
CA MET A 372 -17.17 -5.84 27.53
C MET A 372 -18.02 -6.80 28.38
N PRO A 373 -19.25 -6.41 28.76
CA PRO A 373 -20.09 -7.23 29.63
C PRO A 373 -20.49 -8.58 29.01
N ASP A 374 -20.49 -8.69 27.69
CA ASP A 374 -20.83 -9.92 26.96
C ASP A 374 -19.58 -10.62 26.39
N ALA A 375 -18.39 -10.36 26.95
CA ALA A 375 -17.14 -10.97 26.52
C ALA A 375 -17.20 -12.52 26.57
N PRO A 376 -16.72 -13.24 25.54
CA PRO A 376 -16.63 -14.70 25.55
C PRO A 376 -15.85 -15.26 26.76
N GLU A 377 -14.82 -14.52 27.20
CA GLU A 377 -13.90 -14.89 28.27
C GLU A 377 -14.47 -14.60 29.67
N ARG A 378 -15.64 -13.95 29.76
CA ARG A 378 -16.24 -13.50 31.03
C ARG A 378 -16.29 -14.59 32.09
N GLY A 379 -16.79 -15.77 31.75
CA GLY A 379 -16.94 -16.85 32.73
C GLY A 379 -15.60 -17.36 33.28
N ILE A 380 -14.53 -17.28 32.48
CA ILE A 380 -13.17 -17.66 32.91
C ILE A 380 -12.61 -16.60 33.86
N ILE A 381 -12.80 -15.32 33.51
CA ILE A 381 -12.33 -14.18 34.30
C ILE A 381 -13.08 -14.11 35.64
N GLU A 382 -14.41 -14.26 35.64
CA GLU A 382 -15.22 -14.24 36.86
C GLU A 382 -14.86 -15.39 37.80
N ALA A 383 -14.64 -16.60 37.28
CA ALA A 383 -14.20 -17.73 38.10
C ALA A 383 -12.86 -17.45 38.80
N TRP A 384 -11.91 -16.84 38.11
CA TRP A 384 -10.62 -16.45 38.71
C TRP A 384 -10.76 -15.31 39.73
N LEU A 385 -11.71 -14.38 39.52
CA LEU A 385 -11.99 -13.29 40.46
C LEU A 385 -12.66 -13.76 41.76
N GLU A 386 -13.25 -14.95 41.79
CA GLU A 386 -13.91 -15.53 42.96
C GLU A 386 -12.99 -16.41 43.83
N GLU A 387 -11.90 -16.93 43.25
CA GLU A 387 -10.80 -17.58 43.99
C GLU A 387 -10.04 -16.56 44.86
#